data_AF-A0AAW3YVY6-F1
#
_entry.id   AF-A0AAW3YVY6-F1
#
_cell.length_a   1.000
_cell.length_b   1.000
_cell.length_c   1.000
_cell.angle_alpha   90.00
_cell.angle_beta   90.00
_cell.angle_gamma   90.00
#
_symmetry.space_group_name_H-M   'P 1'
#
loop_
_entity.id
_entity.type
_entity.pdbx_description
1 polymer ?
#
loop_
_entity_poly.entity_id
_entity_poly.type
_entity_poly.pdbx_seq_one_letter_code
_entity_poly.pdbx_strand_id
1 'polypeptide(L)'
;PNYDTYNPHFHVLLCVNKSYFTDKRYYIPQKEWLEMWQDATNMPEITQVHIQKVELIREGNAVAEVAKYSAKDYEMSVSQDVFDVFYLALKGRQLIVYGGLLKDYAKKYEDGELDKYKS
;
A
#
# COMPACT_ATOMS: atom_id res chain seq x y z
N PRO A 1 8.12 11.54 25.65
CA PRO A 1 9.19 11.91 24.71
C PRO A 1 9.43 10.76 23.72
N ASN A 2 8.95 10.87 22.48
CA ASN A 2 9.16 9.87 21.40
C ASN A 2 10.11 10.48 20.37
N TYR A 3 11.39 10.54 20.72
CA TYR A 3 12.44 10.80 19.76
C TYR A 3 13.20 9.47 19.62
N ASP A 4 13.44 9.04 18.37
CA ASP A 4 14.09 7.77 17.96
C ASP A 4 13.23 6.51 17.77
N THR A 5 11.90 6.63 17.62
CA THR A 5 11.06 5.49 17.21
C THR A 5 10.67 5.60 15.73
N TYR A 6 11.12 4.66 14.89
CA TYR A 6 10.65 4.50 13.52
C TYR A 6 9.60 3.39 13.47
N ASN A 7 8.36 3.73 13.14
CA ASN A 7 7.27 2.78 12.96
C ASN A 7 7.03 2.59 11.46
N PRO A 8 7.45 1.45 10.86
CA PRO A 8 7.20 1.20 9.45
C PRO A 8 5.68 1.15 9.20
N HIS A 9 5.17 2.09 8.41
CA HIS A 9 3.77 2.17 8.00
C HIS A 9 3.64 1.67 6.56
N PHE A 10 2.91 0.59 6.36
CA PHE A 10 2.66 0.04 5.03
C PHE A 10 1.30 0.50 4.47
N HIS A 11 1.31 1.01 3.24
CA HIS A 11 0.09 1.19 2.45
C HIS A 11 -0.01 0.04 1.44
N VAL A 12 -1.01 -0.83 1.61
CA VAL A 12 -1.15 -2.06 0.83
C VAL A 12 -2.49 -2.06 0.11
N LEU A 13 -2.47 -2.34 -1.19
CA LEU A 13 -3.67 -2.65 -1.97
C LEU A 13 -3.81 -4.16 -2.13
N LEU A 14 -4.96 -4.68 -1.73
CA LEU A 14 -5.28 -6.09 -1.80
C LEU A 14 -6.39 -6.33 -2.82
N CYS A 15 -6.11 -7.17 -3.81
CA CYS A 15 -7.14 -7.68 -4.70
C CYS A 15 -7.86 -8.86 -4.03
N VAL A 16 -9.14 -8.69 -3.75
CA VAL A 16 -9.99 -9.71 -3.14
C VAL A 16 -11.12 -10.12 -4.09
N ASN A 17 -11.79 -11.24 -3.79
CA ASN A 17 -12.97 -11.65 -4.54
C ASN A 17 -14.05 -10.56 -4.49
N LYS A 18 -14.83 -10.38 -5.56
CA LYS A 18 -15.97 -9.47 -5.59
C LYS A 18 -16.97 -9.73 -4.45
N SER A 19 -17.08 -10.99 -4.01
CA SER A 19 -17.93 -11.39 -2.89
C SER A 19 -17.28 -11.23 -1.51
N TYR A 20 -16.06 -10.68 -1.40
CA TYR A 20 -15.32 -10.60 -0.13
C TYR A 20 -16.13 -9.95 0.99
N PHE A 21 -16.85 -8.86 0.70
CA PHE A 21 -17.67 -8.15 1.70
C PHE A 21 -19.08 -8.73 1.90
N THR A 22 -19.48 -9.74 1.12
CA THR A 22 -20.84 -10.31 1.16
C THR A 22 -20.86 -11.78 1.58
N ASP A 23 -19.83 -12.55 1.24
CA ASP A 23 -19.68 -13.96 1.61
C ASP A 23 -18.80 -14.07 2.87
N LYS A 24 -19.44 -14.47 3.97
CA LYS A 24 -18.78 -14.63 5.27
C LYS A 24 -17.65 -15.65 5.28
N ARG A 25 -17.55 -16.53 4.28
CA ARG A 25 -16.43 -17.49 4.16
C ARG A 25 -15.12 -16.83 3.73
N TYR A 26 -15.20 -15.67 3.05
CA TYR A 26 -14.04 -14.94 2.58
C TYR A 26 -13.73 -13.70 3.41
N TYR A 27 -14.73 -13.13 4.08
CA TYR A 27 -14.55 -11.89 4.85
C TYR A 27 -13.71 -12.12 6.11
N ILE A 28 -12.62 -11.37 6.24
CA ILE A 28 -11.81 -11.32 7.45
C ILE A 28 -12.16 -10.03 8.21
N PRO A 29 -12.65 -10.12 9.46
CA PRO A 29 -12.94 -8.95 10.28
C PRO A 29 -11.66 -8.23 10.71
N GLN A 30 -11.78 -6.94 11.02
CA GLN A 30 -10.63 -6.10 11.41
C GLN A 30 -9.85 -6.67 12.62
N LYS A 31 -10.55 -7.33 13.56
CA LYS A 31 -9.90 -7.96 14.73
C LYS A 31 -8.91 -9.05 14.30
N GLU A 32 -9.32 -9.90 13.36
CA GLU A 32 -8.46 -10.98 12.85
C GLU A 32 -7.29 -10.41 12.03
N TRP A 33 -7.51 -9.30 11.30
CA TRP A 33 -6.41 -8.55 10.69
C TRP A 33 -5.40 -8.02 11.70
N LEU A 34 -5.87 -7.54 12.86
CA LEU A 34 -4.98 -7.05 13.91
C LEU A 34 -4.15 -8.19 14.50
N GLU A 35 -4.78 -9.33 14.79
CA GLU A 35 -4.11 -10.54 15.29
C GLU A 35 -3.03 -11.02 14.31
N MET A 36 -3.36 -11.15 13.02
CA MET A 36 -2.37 -11.52 11.99
C MET A 36 -1.21 -10.51 11.91
N TRP A 37 -1.48 -9.22 12.08
CA TRP A 37 -0.44 -8.19 12.04
C TRP A 37 0.48 -8.22 13.26
N GLN A 38 -0.09 -8.44 14.45
CA GLN A 38 0.68 -8.66 15.68
C GLN A 38 1.57 -9.89 15.56
N ASP A 39 1.04 -11.00 15.02
CA ASP A 39 1.80 -12.23 14.81
C ASP A 39 2.94 -12.05 13.80
N ALA A 40 2.68 -11.38 12.67
CA ALA A 40 3.68 -11.15 11.63
C ALA A 40 4.81 -10.22 12.08
N THR A 41 4.53 -9.28 12.97
CA THR A 41 5.51 -8.32 13.52
C THR A 41 6.13 -8.80 14.84
N ASN A 42 5.57 -9.83 15.46
CA ASN A 42 5.89 -10.28 16.82
C ASN A 42 5.77 -9.14 17.86
N MET A 43 4.77 -8.26 17.69
CA MET A 43 4.52 -7.08 18.52
C MET A 43 3.05 -7.08 19.01
N PRO A 44 2.74 -7.76 20.12
CA PRO A 44 1.38 -7.87 20.64
C PRO A 44 0.80 -6.54 21.17
N GLU A 45 1.63 -5.52 21.37
CA GLU A 45 1.24 -4.19 21.81
C GLU A 45 0.60 -3.33 20.71
N ILE A 46 0.68 -3.74 19.44
CA ILE A 46 0.02 -3.02 18.34
C ILE A 46 -1.50 -3.10 18.56
N THR A 47 -2.18 -1.97 18.63
CA THR A 47 -3.62 -1.90 18.91
C THR A 47 -4.47 -1.52 17.71
N GLN A 48 -3.84 -1.13 16.60
CA GLN A 48 -4.52 -0.53 15.47
C GLN A 48 -4.08 -1.15 14.15
N VAL A 49 -5.07 -1.52 13.34
CA VAL A 49 -4.92 -1.80 11.92
C VAL A 49 -6.09 -1.14 11.20
N HIS A 50 -5.80 -0.41 10.12
CA HIS A 50 -6.81 0.25 9.31
C HIS A 50 -7.02 -0.54 8.03
N ILE A 51 -8.20 -1.13 7.88
CA ILE A 51 -8.60 -1.87 6.68
C ILE A 51 -9.98 -1.42 6.24
N GLN A 52 -10.10 -1.07 4.96
CA GLN A 52 -11.34 -0.54 4.41
C GLN A 52 -11.52 -0.98 2.96
N LYS A 53 -12.78 -1.09 2.56
CA LYS A 53 -13.14 -1.22 1.15
C LYS A 53 -12.73 0.06 0.44
N VAL A 54 -12.05 -0.09 -0.69
CA VAL A 54 -11.80 1.02 -1.59
C VAL A 54 -13.09 1.40 -2.29
N GLU A 55 -13.60 2.61 -2.02
CA GLU A 55 -14.71 3.19 -2.77
C GLU A 55 -14.19 3.84 -4.05
N LEU A 56 -14.66 3.36 -5.21
CA LEU A 56 -14.35 3.96 -6.51
C LEU A 56 -15.17 5.23 -6.70
N ILE A 57 -14.76 6.31 -6.04
CA ILE A 57 -15.31 7.65 -6.30
C ILE A 57 -14.59 8.19 -7.53
N ARG A 58 -15.13 7.85 -8.71
CA ARG A 58 -14.56 8.11 -10.05
C ARG A 58 -13.27 7.33 -10.35
N GLU A 59 -13.12 6.94 -11.61
CA GLU A 59 -11.99 6.15 -12.11
C GLU A 59 -10.65 6.77 -11.68
N GLY A 60 -9.81 6.00 -10.98
CA GLY A 60 -8.41 6.36 -10.68
C GLY A 60 -8.11 6.88 -9.26
N ASN A 61 -9.08 7.30 -8.44
CA ASN A 61 -8.76 8.03 -7.21
C ASN A 61 -8.09 7.17 -6.11
N ALA A 62 -8.46 5.91 -5.93
CA ALA A 62 -7.87 5.10 -4.86
C ALA A 62 -6.46 4.59 -5.15
N VAL A 63 -6.17 4.28 -6.42
CA VAL A 63 -4.79 4.03 -6.88
C VAL A 63 -3.98 5.32 -6.76
N ALA A 64 -4.57 6.46 -7.12
CA ALA A 64 -3.96 7.75 -6.91
C ALA A 64 -3.74 8.07 -5.42
N GLU A 65 -4.61 7.70 -4.49
CA GLU A 65 -4.42 7.88 -3.05
C GLU A 65 -3.24 7.03 -2.53
N VAL A 66 -3.15 5.75 -2.90
CA VAL A 66 -1.99 4.93 -2.51
C VAL A 66 -0.71 5.45 -3.15
N ALA A 67 -0.76 5.87 -4.42
CA ALA A 67 0.35 6.53 -5.09
C ALA A 67 0.68 7.89 -4.45
N LYS A 68 -0.30 8.64 -3.93
CA LYS A 68 -0.10 9.90 -3.19
C LYS A 68 0.68 9.64 -1.93
N TYR A 69 0.50 8.54 -1.20
CA TYR A 69 1.33 8.27 -0.02
C TYR A 69 2.78 7.92 -0.41
N SER A 70 2.98 7.13 -1.46
CA SER A 70 4.32 6.93 -2.05
C SER A 70 4.94 8.23 -2.57
N ALA A 71 4.11 9.18 -3.02
CA ALA A 71 4.53 10.48 -3.49
C ALA A 71 4.51 11.58 -2.40
N LYS A 72 3.93 11.37 -1.23
CA LYS A 72 3.92 12.35 -0.12
C LYS A 72 5.27 12.38 0.56
N ASP A 73 6.00 11.28 0.46
CA ASP A 73 7.45 11.22 0.61
C ASP A 73 8.19 12.28 -0.24
N TYR A 74 7.63 12.70 -1.39
CA TYR A 74 8.15 13.82 -2.17
C TYR A 74 7.96 15.18 -1.48
N GLU A 75 6.98 15.37 -0.58
CA GLU A 75 6.85 16.62 0.19
C GLU A 75 8.05 16.85 1.13
N MET A 76 8.93 15.85 1.33
CA MET A 76 10.20 16.03 2.04
C MET A 76 11.27 16.75 1.20
N SER A 77 10.95 17.12 -0.06
CA SER A 77 11.84 17.87 -0.98
C SER A 77 11.90 19.39 -0.75
N VAL A 78 11.30 19.91 0.33
CA VAL A 78 11.38 21.34 0.70
C VAL A 78 12.79 21.78 1.12
N SER A 79 13.67 20.83 1.47
CA SER A 79 15.07 21.07 1.82
C SER A 79 15.98 20.17 0.99
N GLN A 80 17.00 20.75 0.35
CA GLN A 80 17.97 20.04 -0.49
C GLN A 80 18.69 18.94 0.30
N ASP A 81 19.05 19.20 1.56
CA ASP A 81 19.74 18.24 2.44
C ASP A 81 18.84 17.04 2.80
N VAL A 82 17.55 17.31 3.02
CA VAL A 82 16.54 16.26 3.29
C VAL A 82 16.29 15.45 2.02
N PHE A 83 16.23 16.10 0.86
CA PHE A 83 16.11 15.43 -0.43
C PHE A 83 17.31 14.53 -0.72
N ASP A 84 18.55 14.97 -0.49
CA ASP A 84 19.73 14.18 -0.78
C ASP A 84 19.83 12.93 0.11
N VAL A 85 19.52 13.07 1.40
CA VAL A 85 19.44 11.93 2.33
C VAL A 85 18.33 10.96 1.93
N PHE A 86 17.15 11.49 1.59
CA PHE A 86 15.99 10.69 1.20
C PHE A 86 16.20 9.99 -0.15
N TYR A 87 16.74 10.71 -1.13
CA TYR A 87 17.10 10.18 -2.45
C TYR A 87 18.17 9.09 -2.33
N LEU A 88 19.25 9.30 -1.56
CA LEU A 88 20.25 8.25 -1.31
C LEU A 88 19.66 7.06 -0.56
N ALA A 89 18.73 7.28 0.36
CA ALA A 89 18.05 6.21 1.08
C ALA A 89 17.16 5.37 0.16
N LEU A 90 16.48 5.99 -0.82
CA LEU A 90 15.54 5.31 -1.71
C LEU A 90 16.14 4.85 -3.04
N LYS A 91 17.27 5.40 -3.47
CA LYS A 91 17.89 5.07 -4.75
C LYS A 91 18.26 3.59 -4.79
N GLY A 92 17.64 2.86 -5.72
CA GLY A 92 17.81 1.41 -5.87
C GLY A 92 16.92 0.56 -4.96
N ARG A 93 16.02 1.18 -4.17
CA ARG A 93 15.00 0.45 -3.40
C ARG A 93 13.71 0.34 -4.18
N GLN A 94 13.07 -0.82 -4.08
CA GLN A 94 11.80 -1.09 -4.71
C GLN A 94 10.66 -0.49 -3.87
N LEU A 95 10.18 0.70 -4.28
CA LEU A 95 9.12 1.46 -3.59
C LEU A 95 7.72 0.86 -3.76
N ILE A 96 7.49 0.17 -4.89
CA ILE A 96 6.22 -0.50 -5.19
C ILE A 96 6.54 -1.96 -5.55
N VAL A 97 5.95 -2.88 -4.79
CA VAL A 97 6.07 -4.31 -5.00
C VAL A 97 4.71 -4.86 -5.39
N TYR A 98 4.63 -5.49 -6.56
CA TYR A 98 3.44 -6.21 -6.98
C TYR A 98 3.58 -7.69 -6.64
N GLY A 99 2.62 -8.22 -5.89
CA GLY A 99 2.51 -9.63 -5.55
C GLY A 99 1.33 -10.30 -6.25
N GLY A 100 1.41 -11.63 -6.41
CA GLY A 100 0.32 -12.45 -6.94
C GLY A 100 -0.24 -11.94 -8.27
N LEU A 101 -1.57 -11.86 -8.35
CA LEU A 101 -2.29 -11.42 -9.55
C LEU A 101 -1.82 -10.05 -10.06
N LEU A 102 -1.54 -9.10 -9.16
CA LEU A 102 -1.13 -7.75 -9.55
C LEU A 102 0.22 -7.76 -10.28
N LYS A 103 1.12 -8.71 -9.99
CA LYS A 103 2.39 -8.84 -10.70
C LYS A 103 2.19 -9.22 -12.17
N ASP A 104 1.28 -10.16 -12.42
CA ASP A 104 0.96 -10.60 -13.78
C ASP A 104 0.30 -9.48 -14.58
N TYR A 105 -0.60 -8.72 -13.95
CA TYR A 105 -1.25 -7.57 -14.59
C TYR A 105 -0.30 -6.39 -14.80
N ALA A 106 0.67 -6.16 -13.90
CA ALA A 106 1.71 -5.16 -14.10
C ALA A 106 2.56 -5.50 -15.35
N LYS A 107 2.95 -6.77 -15.51
CA LYS A 107 3.65 -7.22 -16.71
C LYS A 107 2.82 -7.03 -17.99
N LYS A 108 1.55 -7.43 -17.97
CA LYS A 108 0.63 -7.22 -19.11
C LYS A 108 0.44 -5.74 -19.46
N TYR A 109 0.49 -4.85 -18.47
CA TYR A 109 0.43 -3.42 -18.68
C TYR A 109 1.67 -2.89 -19.41
N GLU A 110 2.87 -3.36 -19.00
CA GLU A 110 4.15 -3.04 -19.64
C GLU A 110 4.21 -3.58 -21.08
N ASP A 111 3.67 -4.77 -21.30
CA ASP A 111 3.60 -5.44 -22.61
C ASP A 111 2.51 -4.84 -23.54
N GLY A 112 1.77 -3.82 -23.10
CA GLY A 112 0.73 -3.14 -23.89
C GLY A 112 -0.60 -3.90 -24.04
N GLU A 113 -0.74 -5.08 -23.43
CA GLU A 113 -1.95 -5.90 -23.52
C GLU A 113 -3.19 -5.24 -22.88
N LEU A 114 -2.96 -4.25 -22.02
CA LEU A 114 -3.99 -3.51 -21.29
C LEU A 114 -4.24 -2.11 -21.86
N ASP A 115 -3.70 -1.79 -23.04
CA ASP A 115 -3.83 -0.45 -23.65
C ASP A 115 -5.28 -0.03 -23.90
N LYS A 116 -6.18 -0.99 -24.12
CA LYS A 116 -7.63 -0.73 -24.20
C LYS A 116 -8.25 -0.11 -22.94
N TYR A 117 -7.53 -0.12 -21.81
CA TYR A 117 -7.93 0.49 -20.56
C TYR A 117 -7.13 1.76 -20.22
N LYS A 118 -6.13 2.13 -21.04
CA LYS A 118 -5.44 3.41 -20.92
C LYS A 118 -6.37 4.49 -21.51
N SER A 119 -6.92 5.34 -20.66
CA SER A 119 -7.71 6.53 -21.06
C SER A 119 -6.86 7.51 -21.86
#